data_AF-A0A286G5N0-F1
#
_entry.id   AF-A0A286G5N0-F1
#
_cell.length_a   1.000
_cell.length_b   1.000
_cell.length_c   1.000
_cell.angle_alpha   90.00
_cell.angle_beta   90.00
_cell.angle_gamma   90.00
#
_symmetry.space_group_name_H-M   'P 1'
#
loop_
_entity.id
_entity.type
_entity.pdbx_description
1 polymer ?
#
loop_
_entity_poly.entity_id
_entity_poly.type
_entity_poly.pdbx_seq_one_letter_code
_entity_poly.pdbx_strand_id
1 'polypeptide(L)'
;MIFLFTVSHPQKGINSFSFRQYSLEAGLDFINYLCIEPDDQLLSAHVIDEDGATSLPVAAFDGQSFSQPIHELAQVWQALLPKAKSGKRGIHRLYPKAAPLPRLPLAQESIDQLIEQLQSSQTRMDQQSQWLNQLDEFHQWAMIESLPSRAGLLVCYAHQIASLKEQIRQSRVYHAQLTYRLDDLLGLEHRY
;
A
#
# COMPACT_ATOMS: atom_id res chain seq x y z
N MET A 1 0.18 -2.28 -0.46
CA MET A 1 0.36 -3.58 0.24
C MET A 1 1.48 -4.37 -0.43
N ILE A 2 2.42 -4.86 0.37
CA ILE A 2 3.54 -5.73 -0.02
C ILE A 2 3.39 -7.02 0.76
N PHE A 3 3.58 -8.16 0.11
CA PHE A 3 3.69 -9.45 0.77
C PHE A 3 5.15 -9.85 0.86
N LEU A 4 5.56 -10.34 2.02
CA LEU A 4 6.90 -10.88 2.29
C LEU A 4 6.73 -12.28 2.86
N PHE A 5 7.38 -13.27 2.28
CA PHE A 5 7.30 -14.64 2.79
C PHE A 5 8.61 -15.39 2.59
N THR A 6 8.84 -16.40 3.42
CA THR A 6 10.05 -17.21 3.41
C THR A 6 9.65 -18.67 3.28
N VAL A 7 10.27 -19.37 2.32
CA VAL A 7 10.05 -20.78 2.05
C VAL A 7 11.35 -21.53 2.22
N SER A 8 11.30 -22.71 2.83
CA SER A 8 12.41 -23.66 2.83
C SER A 8 12.13 -24.82 1.91
N HIS A 9 13.11 -25.13 1.05
CA HIS A 9 13.10 -26.30 0.17
C HIS A 9 14.33 -27.17 0.48
N PRO A 10 14.21 -28.49 0.62
CA PRO A 10 15.30 -29.39 0.99
C PRO A 10 16.59 -29.23 0.16
N GLN A 11 16.44 -29.03 -1.16
CA GLN A 11 17.57 -28.90 -2.08
C GLN A 11 17.99 -27.45 -2.38
N LYS A 12 17.10 -26.47 -2.21
CA LYS A 12 17.34 -25.07 -2.63
C LYS A 12 17.62 -24.16 -1.43
N GLY A 13 17.55 -24.70 -0.21
CA GLY A 13 17.73 -23.94 1.03
C GLY A 13 16.54 -23.04 1.33
N ILE A 14 16.81 -21.98 2.09
CA ILE A 14 15.81 -21.01 2.54
C ILE A 14 15.84 -19.81 1.60
N ASN A 15 14.69 -19.47 1.03
CA ASN A 15 14.54 -18.32 0.13
C ASN A 15 13.45 -17.38 0.63
N SER A 16 13.73 -16.08 0.55
CA SER A 16 12.76 -15.03 0.89
C SER A 16 12.28 -14.33 -0.38
N PHE A 17 10.98 -14.12 -0.46
CA PHE A 17 10.29 -13.54 -1.58
C PHE A 17 9.50 -12.32 -1.14
N SER A 18 9.42 -11.32 -2.03
CA SER A 18 8.54 -10.17 -1.83
C SER A 18 7.85 -9.78 -3.13
N PHE A 19 6.58 -9.41 -3.04
CA PHE A 19 5.82 -8.91 -4.17
C PHE A 19 4.76 -7.88 -3.74
N ARG A 20 4.37 -7.02 -4.68
CA ARG A 20 3.27 -6.05 -4.50
C ARG A 20 2.03 -6.59 -5.17
N GLN A 21 0.89 -6.49 -4.49
CA GLN A 21 -0.39 -6.85 -5.07
C GLN A 21 -1.48 -5.83 -4.73
N TYR A 22 -2.42 -5.67 -5.65
CA TYR A 22 -3.51 -4.69 -5.54
C TYR A 22 -4.67 -5.15 -4.64
N SER A 23 -4.84 -6.46 -4.46
CA SER A 23 -5.89 -7.08 -3.62
C SER A 23 -5.26 -7.99 -2.57
N LEU A 24 -5.89 -8.05 -1.40
CA LEU A 24 -5.45 -8.91 -0.28
C LEU A 24 -5.64 -10.37 -0.65
N GLU A 25 -6.82 -10.69 -1.18
CA GLU A 25 -7.27 -12.01 -1.59
C GLU A 25 -6.30 -12.63 -2.60
N ALA A 26 -5.97 -11.88 -3.66
CA ALA A 26 -5.07 -12.36 -4.70
C ALA A 26 -3.64 -12.58 -4.19
N GLY A 27 -3.20 -11.81 -3.19
CA GLY A 27 -1.89 -12.00 -2.57
C GLY A 27 -1.85 -13.23 -1.67
N LEU A 28 -2.91 -13.43 -0.87
CA LEU A 28 -3.06 -14.62 -0.03
C LEU A 28 -3.16 -15.89 -0.87
N ASP A 29 -3.96 -15.88 -1.93
CA ASP A 29 -4.09 -17.00 -2.87
C ASP A 29 -2.77 -17.33 -3.56
N PHE A 30 -2.00 -16.32 -3.95
CA PHE A 30 -0.69 -16.54 -4.57
C PHE A 30 0.30 -17.20 -3.62
N ILE A 31 0.39 -16.74 -2.37
CA ILE A 31 1.24 -17.39 -1.36
C ILE A 31 0.76 -18.82 -1.13
N ASN A 32 -0.56 -19.01 -1.02
CA ASN A 32 -1.11 -20.35 -0.78
C ASN A 32 -0.78 -21.31 -1.93
N TYR A 33 -0.92 -20.85 -3.18
CA TYR A 33 -0.57 -21.61 -4.36
C TYR A 33 0.90 -22.03 -4.39
N LEU A 34 1.82 -21.13 -4.01
CA LEU A 34 3.25 -21.44 -3.96
C LEU A 34 3.62 -22.47 -2.88
N CYS A 35 2.79 -22.61 -1.84
CA CYS A 35 3.04 -23.52 -0.74
C CYS A 35 2.39 -24.90 -0.94
N ILE A 36 1.81 -25.17 -2.12
CA ILE A 36 1.20 -26.47 -2.46
C ILE A 36 2.25 -27.53 -2.80
N GLU A 37 3.44 -27.11 -3.25
CA GLU A 37 4.51 -28.04 -3.60
C GLU A 37 4.93 -28.86 -2.36
N PRO A 38 4.94 -30.20 -2.43
CA PRO A 38 5.10 -31.07 -1.25
C PRO A 38 6.45 -30.92 -0.54
N ASP A 39 7.45 -30.40 -1.25
CA ASP A 39 8.80 -30.19 -0.74
C ASP A 39 9.04 -28.73 -0.28
N ASP A 40 8.10 -27.82 -0.52
CA ASP A 40 8.20 -26.42 -0.10
C ASP A 40 7.47 -26.21 1.22
N GLN A 41 8.20 -25.79 2.26
CA GLN A 41 7.62 -25.46 3.55
C GLN A 41 7.65 -23.94 3.77
N LEU A 42 6.47 -23.34 3.92
CA LEU A 42 6.34 -21.95 4.33
C LEU A 42 6.82 -21.77 5.77
N LEU A 43 7.79 -20.89 6.00
CA LEU A 43 8.36 -20.61 7.32
C LEU A 43 7.77 -19.34 7.94
N SER A 44 7.53 -18.32 7.13
CA SER A 44 6.98 -17.04 7.58
C SER A 44 6.22 -16.37 6.45
N ALA A 45 5.15 -15.66 6.77
CA ALA A 45 4.44 -14.79 5.85
C ALA A 45 4.03 -13.50 6.55
N HIS A 46 4.19 -12.37 5.87
CA HIS A 46 3.89 -11.04 6.37
C HIS A 46 3.19 -10.22 5.28
N VAL A 47 2.25 -9.38 5.71
CA VAL A 47 1.68 -8.31 4.91
C VAL A 47 2.20 -6.99 5.45
N ILE A 48 2.73 -6.16 4.56
CA ILE A 48 3.17 -4.82 4.88
C ILE A 48 2.24 -3.84 4.17
N ASP A 49 1.57 -3.01 4.96
CA ASP A 49 0.67 -1.95 4.50
C ASP A 49 1.00 -0.62 5.19
N GLU A 50 0.03 0.29 5.27
CA GLU A 50 0.21 1.61 5.89
C GLU A 50 0.34 1.53 7.41
N ASP A 51 -0.28 0.52 8.04
CA ASP A 51 -0.31 0.34 9.49
C ASP A 51 0.90 -0.46 10.01
N GLY A 52 1.74 -0.97 9.09
CA GLY A 52 3.00 -1.63 9.40
C GLY A 52 3.06 -3.05 8.85
N ALA A 53 3.76 -3.93 9.56
CA ALA A 53 3.95 -5.32 9.17
C ALA A 53 3.07 -6.24 10.03
N THR A 54 2.08 -6.87 9.41
CA THR A 54 1.21 -7.87 10.02
C THR A 54 1.72 -9.27 9.72
N SER A 55 2.00 -10.06 10.75
CA SER A 55 2.38 -11.47 10.60
C SER A 55 1.15 -12.31 10.25
N LEU A 56 1.25 -13.10 9.19
CA LEU A 56 0.21 -14.04 8.79
C LEU A 56 0.47 -15.41 9.44
N PRO A 57 -0.57 -16.10 9.91
CA PRO A 57 -0.43 -17.45 10.44
C PRO A 57 -0.09 -18.43 9.31
N VAL A 58 1.11 -19.02 9.36
CA VAL A 58 1.58 -20.01 8.37
C VAL A 58 0.62 -21.19 8.24
N ALA A 59 0.00 -21.60 9.35
CA ALA A 59 -0.97 -22.70 9.37
C ALA A 59 -2.26 -22.43 8.59
N ALA A 60 -2.51 -21.19 8.16
CA ALA A 60 -3.66 -20.86 7.32
C ALA A 60 -3.44 -21.22 5.84
N PHE A 61 -2.19 -21.45 5.41
CA PHE A 61 -1.85 -21.75 4.01
C PHE A 61 -1.88 -23.26 3.77
N ASP A 62 -3.07 -23.79 3.51
CA ASP A 62 -3.36 -25.22 3.32
C ASP A 62 -3.59 -25.63 1.85
N GLY A 63 -3.30 -24.73 0.91
CA GLY A 63 -3.56 -24.89 -0.52
C GLY A 63 -4.98 -24.57 -0.98
N GLN A 64 -5.93 -24.25 -0.08
CA GLN A 64 -7.29 -23.84 -0.45
C GLN A 64 -7.39 -22.34 -0.75
N SER A 65 -8.13 -21.96 -1.78
CA SER A 65 -8.26 -20.52 -2.11
C SER A 65 -8.95 -19.74 -0.98
N PHE A 66 -8.35 -18.61 -0.60
CA PHE A 66 -8.90 -17.62 0.32
C PHE A 66 -9.96 -16.73 -0.32
N SER A 67 -9.92 -16.56 -1.64
CA SER A 67 -10.86 -15.68 -2.35
C SER A 67 -12.32 -16.04 -2.09
N GLN A 68 -12.66 -17.33 -2.11
CA GLN A 68 -14.05 -17.76 -1.91
C GLN A 68 -14.54 -17.48 -0.48
N PRO A 69 -13.88 -17.94 0.59
CA PRO A 69 -14.29 -17.63 1.97
C PRO A 69 -14.35 -16.12 2.26
N ILE A 70 -13.40 -15.33 1.74
CA ILE A 70 -13.40 -13.87 1.92
C ILE A 70 -14.61 -13.24 1.21
N HIS A 71 -14.94 -13.71 0.01
CA HIS A 71 -16.09 -13.19 -0.73
C HIS A 71 -17.42 -13.55 -0.04
N GLU A 72 -17.56 -14.79 0.44
CA GLU A 72 -18.73 -15.22 1.21
C GLU A 72 -18.89 -14.39 2.48
N LEU A 73 -17.79 -14.16 3.21
CA LEU A 73 -17.77 -13.29 4.37
C LEU A 73 -18.22 -11.87 4.00
N ALA A 74 -17.67 -11.29 2.92
CA ALA A 74 -18.05 -9.97 2.46
C ALA A 74 -19.56 -9.86 2.15
N GLN A 75 -20.17 -10.88 1.55
CA GLN A 75 -21.62 -10.93 1.31
C GLN A 75 -22.43 -10.97 2.61
N VAL A 76 -22.00 -11.78 3.59
CA VAL A 76 -22.65 -11.84 4.91
C VAL A 76 -22.59 -10.48 5.60
N TRP A 77 -21.43 -9.83 5.59
CA TRP A 77 -21.26 -8.49 6.16
C TRP A 77 -22.16 -7.46 5.45
N GLN A 78 -22.21 -7.47 4.12
CA GLN A 78 -23.10 -6.58 3.37
C GLN A 78 -24.59 -6.79 3.69
N ALA A 79 -25.00 -8.03 3.98
CA ALA A 79 -26.37 -8.34 4.37
C ALA A 79 -26.71 -7.87 5.80
N LEU A 80 -25.73 -7.90 6.71
CA LEU A 80 -25.88 -7.44 8.09
C LEU A 80 -25.84 -5.92 8.21
N LEU A 81 -25.12 -5.24 7.32
CA LEU A 81 -25.09 -3.78 7.30
C LEU A 81 -26.50 -3.24 6.94
N PRO A 82 -27.05 -2.30 7.73
CA PRO A 82 -28.35 -1.72 7.41
C PRO A 82 -28.27 -1.13 6.00
N LYS A 83 -29.15 -1.58 5.10
CA LYS A 83 -29.30 -0.93 3.80
C LYS A 83 -29.48 0.56 4.07
N ALA A 84 -28.52 1.38 3.63
CA ALA A 84 -28.65 2.83 3.69
C ALA A 84 -30.04 3.13 3.15
N LYS A 85 -30.92 3.67 3.99
CA LYS A 85 -32.31 3.93 3.61
C LYS A 85 -32.21 4.80 2.36
N SER A 86 -32.42 4.19 1.20
CA SER A 86 -32.47 4.91 -0.07
C SER A 86 -33.72 5.75 0.05
N GLY A 87 -33.53 6.95 0.56
CA GLY A 87 -34.55 7.95 0.69
C GLY A 87 -35.01 8.25 -0.73
N LYS A 88 -35.98 7.48 -1.22
CA LYS A 88 -36.97 8.03 -2.13
C LYS A 88 -37.47 9.26 -1.39
N ARG A 89 -37.09 10.44 -1.91
CA ARG A 89 -37.56 11.74 -1.46
C ARG A 89 -39.07 11.81 -1.74
N GLY A 90 -39.85 11.07 -0.95
CA GLY A 90 -41.26 11.30 -0.78
C GLY A 90 -41.36 12.59 0.01
N ILE A 91 -41.65 13.67 -0.69
CA ILE A 91 -42.12 14.92 -0.11
C ILE A 91 -43.42 14.58 0.61
N HIS A 92 -43.36 14.16 1.86
CA HIS A 92 -44.44 14.37 2.80
C HIS A 92 -43.83 14.61 4.17
N ARG A 93 -43.77 15.91 4.49
CA ARG A 93 -43.64 16.44 5.84
C ARG A 93 -44.60 15.67 6.74
N LEU A 94 -44.06 15.09 7.81
CA LEU A 94 -44.56 15.07 9.19
C LEU A 94 -43.81 13.99 9.96
N TYR A 95 -42.50 14.16 10.13
CA TYR A 95 -41.78 13.59 11.26
C TYR A 95 -40.96 14.69 11.92
N PRO A 96 -40.84 14.64 13.25
CA PRO A 96 -40.34 15.73 14.06
C PRO A 96 -38.87 15.97 13.73
N LYS A 97 -38.50 17.24 13.74
CA LYS A 97 -37.16 17.81 13.60
C LYS A 97 -36.15 17.02 14.46
N ALA A 98 -35.64 15.92 13.93
CA ALA A 98 -34.54 15.19 14.54
C ALA A 98 -33.34 16.13 14.55
N ALA A 99 -32.79 16.37 15.74
CA ALA A 99 -31.61 17.18 15.91
C ALA A 99 -30.51 16.69 14.94
N PRO A 100 -29.77 17.59 14.29
CA PRO A 100 -28.69 17.20 13.39
C PRO A 100 -27.69 16.36 14.20
N LEU A 101 -27.63 15.05 13.90
CA LEU A 101 -26.58 14.19 14.40
C LEU A 101 -25.24 14.78 13.95
N PRO A 102 -24.24 14.91 14.86
CA PRO A 102 -22.97 15.54 14.55
C PRO A 102 -22.20 14.61 13.60
N ARG A 103 -22.28 14.88 12.30
CA ARG A 103 -21.43 14.25 11.27
C ARG A 103 -20.02 14.86 11.23
N LEU A 104 -19.79 15.94 11.98
CA LEU A 104 -18.51 16.64 12.11
C LEU A 104 -17.34 15.80 12.65
N PRO A 105 -17.50 14.91 13.66
CA PRO A 105 -16.35 14.21 14.25
C PRO A 105 -15.70 13.23 13.27
N LEU A 106 -16.51 12.45 12.55
CA LEU A 106 -16.04 11.46 11.58
C LEU A 106 -15.37 12.12 10.35
N ALA A 107 -15.88 13.28 9.93
CA ALA A 107 -15.25 14.05 8.85
C ALA A 107 -13.91 14.65 9.30
N GLN A 108 -13.83 15.13 10.55
CA GLN A 108 -12.59 15.68 11.11
C GLN A 108 -11.51 14.59 11.27
N GLU A 109 -11.87 13.41 11.79
CA GLU A 109 -10.94 12.27 11.90
C GLU A 109 -10.37 11.87 10.53
N SER A 110 -11.22 11.86 9.49
CA SER A 110 -10.79 11.56 8.12
C SER A 110 -9.84 12.63 7.56
N ILE A 111 -10.10 13.92 7.86
CA ILE A 111 -9.22 15.04 7.48
C ILE A 111 -7.86 14.92 8.18
N ASP A 112 -7.86 14.64 9.48
CA ASP A 112 -6.64 14.53 10.28
C ASP A 112 -5.77 13.37 9.77
N GLN A 113 -6.37 12.22 9.45
CA GLN A 113 -5.67 11.08 8.83
C GLN A 113 -5.04 11.44 7.49
N LEU A 114 -5.76 12.15 6.60
CA LEU A 114 -5.21 12.56 5.31
C LEU A 114 -4.04 13.55 5.45
N ILE A 115 -4.09 14.45 6.43
CA ILE A 115 -3.00 15.38 6.74
C ILE A 115 -1.76 14.60 7.20
N GLU A 116 -1.91 13.62 8.09
CA GLU A 116 -0.81 12.78 8.55
C GLU A 116 -0.18 11.97 7.41
N GLN A 117 -1.00 11.40 6.53
CA GLN A 117 -0.54 10.71 5.33
C GLN A 117 0.21 11.66 4.36
N LEU A 118 -0.28 12.89 4.17
CA LEU A 118 0.39 13.91 3.36
C LEU A 118 1.77 14.26 3.93
N GLN A 119 1.88 14.51 5.23
CA GLN A 119 3.14 14.81 5.91
C GLN A 119 4.15 13.65 5.81
N SER A 120 3.66 12.42 6.00
CA SER A 120 4.47 11.21 5.85
C SER A 120 4.98 11.04 4.42
N SER A 121 4.11 11.29 3.42
CA SER A 121 4.49 11.24 2.01
C SER A 121 5.53 12.31 1.65
N GLN A 122 5.39 13.52 2.18
CA GLN A 122 6.32 14.63 1.97
C GLN A 122 7.70 14.30 2.54
N THR A 123 7.73 13.86 3.80
CA THR A 123 8.99 13.46 4.47
C THR A 123 9.71 12.37 3.69
N ARG A 124 8.98 11.38 3.17
CA ARG A 124 9.55 10.32 2.32
C ARG A 124 10.12 10.87 1.02
N MET A 125 9.43 11.80 0.35
CA MET A 125 9.94 12.46 -0.86
C MET A 125 11.22 13.26 -0.58
N ASP A 126 11.27 13.97 0.55
CA ASP A 126 12.44 14.76 0.94
C ASP A 126 13.66 13.85 1.22
N GLN A 127 13.44 12.74 1.93
CA GLN A 127 14.48 11.72 2.13
C GLN A 127 14.97 11.12 0.81
N GLN A 128 14.06 10.73 -0.09
CA GLN A 128 14.43 10.19 -1.41
C GLN A 128 15.24 11.21 -2.22
N SER A 129 14.89 12.49 -2.14
CA SER A 129 15.62 13.59 -2.79
C SER A 129 17.03 13.74 -2.22
N GLN A 130 17.20 13.68 -0.90
CA GLN A 130 18.52 13.71 -0.26
C GLN A 130 19.40 12.53 -0.67
N TRP A 131 18.85 11.32 -0.69
CA TRP A 131 19.55 10.12 -1.15
C TRP A 131 20.00 10.22 -2.60
N LEU A 132 19.16 10.80 -3.47
CA LEU A 132 19.51 11.01 -4.86
C LEU A 132 20.69 11.98 -5.00
N ASN A 133 20.71 13.07 -4.22
CA ASN A 133 21.83 14.01 -4.22
C ASN A 133 23.13 13.34 -3.75
N GLN A 134 23.09 12.52 -2.71
CA GLN A 134 24.26 11.77 -2.23
C GLN A 134 24.77 10.76 -3.27
N LEU A 135 23.86 10.04 -3.94
CA LEU A 135 24.23 9.11 -5.00
C LEU A 135 24.83 9.81 -6.22
N ASP A 136 24.31 11.00 -6.58
CA ASP A 136 24.88 11.82 -7.65
C ASP A 136 26.30 12.29 -7.28
N GLU A 137 26.54 12.68 -6.02
CA GLU A 137 27.88 12.99 -5.53
C GLU A 137 28.81 11.77 -5.64
N PHE A 138 28.39 10.59 -5.16
CA PHE A 138 29.20 9.37 -5.28
C PHE A 138 29.46 8.96 -6.73
N HIS A 139 28.48 9.13 -7.61
CA HIS A 139 28.64 8.90 -9.04
C HIS A 139 29.69 9.84 -9.64
N GLN A 140 29.70 11.12 -9.24
CA GLN A 140 30.73 12.08 -9.66
C GLN A 140 32.12 11.70 -9.13
N TRP A 141 32.23 11.24 -7.88
CA TRP A 141 33.49 10.72 -7.32
C TRP A 141 33.99 9.48 -8.08
N ALA A 142 33.10 8.56 -8.44
CA ALA A 142 33.42 7.34 -9.19
C ALA A 142 33.85 7.62 -10.65
N MET A 143 33.69 8.84 -11.15
CA MET A 143 34.18 9.25 -12.47
C MET A 143 35.69 9.52 -12.50
N ILE A 144 36.38 9.55 -11.34
CA ILE A 144 37.84 9.67 -11.25
C ILE A 144 38.51 8.43 -11.85
N GLU A 145 39.43 8.62 -12.80
CA GLU A 145 39.91 7.57 -13.72
C GLU A 145 40.68 6.40 -13.09
N SER A 146 41.10 6.51 -11.82
CA SER A 146 42.04 5.57 -11.21
C SER A 146 41.43 4.29 -10.65
N LEU A 147 40.13 4.03 -10.83
CA LEU A 147 39.44 2.87 -10.22
C LEU A 147 39.30 1.67 -11.17
N PRO A 148 39.90 0.50 -10.87
CA PRO A 148 39.55 -0.74 -11.55
C PRO A 148 38.09 -1.08 -11.23
N SER A 149 37.31 -1.50 -12.23
CA SER A 149 35.85 -1.74 -12.19
C SER A 149 34.90 -0.53 -12.28
N ARG A 150 35.39 0.65 -12.69
CA ARG A 150 34.61 1.88 -12.96
C ARG A 150 33.32 1.66 -13.76
N ALA A 151 33.39 0.92 -14.87
CA ALA A 151 32.23 0.70 -15.73
C ALA A 151 31.08 -0.02 -15.01
N GLY A 152 31.40 -0.99 -14.14
CA GLY A 152 30.40 -1.72 -13.36
C GLY A 152 29.73 -0.83 -12.32
N LEU A 153 30.51 -0.03 -11.59
CA LEU A 153 30.00 0.90 -10.58
C LEU A 153 29.10 1.99 -11.19
N LEU A 154 29.49 2.56 -12.34
CA LEU A 154 28.67 3.56 -13.03
C LEU A 154 27.32 2.98 -13.48
N VAL A 155 27.29 1.75 -13.99
CA VAL A 155 26.05 1.07 -14.38
C VAL A 155 25.16 0.83 -13.16
N CYS A 156 25.73 0.39 -12.03
CA CYS A 156 24.99 0.19 -10.79
C CYS A 156 24.37 1.50 -10.26
N TYR A 157 25.15 2.59 -10.20
CA TYR A 157 24.65 3.88 -9.76
C TYR A 157 23.60 4.45 -10.71
N ALA A 158 23.81 4.37 -12.03
CA ALA A 158 22.81 4.81 -13.00
C ALA A 158 21.47 4.09 -12.84
N HIS A 159 21.50 2.78 -12.57
CA HIS A 159 20.30 2.00 -12.30
C HIS A 159 19.60 2.43 -10.99
N GLN A 160 20.37 2.64 -9.91
CA GLN A 160 19.83 3.11 -8.64
C GLN A 160 19.20 4.50 -8.74
N ILE A 161 19.86 5.44 -9.45
CA ILE A 161 19.35 6.79 -9.71
C ILE A 161 18.04 6.70 -10.52
N ALA A 162 17.99 5.87 -11.57
CA ALA A 162 16.78 5.70 -12.38
C ALA A 162 15.61 5.14 -11.56
N SER A 163 15.87 4.13 -10.72
CA SER A 163 14.88 3.54 -9.82
C SER A 163 14.32 4.57 -8.82
N LEU A 164 15.19 5.34 -8.16
CA LEU A 164 14.78 6.40 -7.22
C LEU A 164 13.97 7.51 -7.89
N LYS A 165 14.36 7.94 -9.10
CA LYS A 165 13.59 8.93 -9.87
C LYS A 165 12.17 8.46 -10.16
N GLU A 166 12.01 7.19 -10.52
CA GLU A 166 10.69 6.61 -10.75
C GLU A 166 9.86 6.52 -9.46
N GLN A 167 10.47 6.16 -8.33
CA GLN A 167 9.79 6.18 -7.04
C GLN A 167 9.32 7.59 -6.64
N ILE A 168 10.16 8.62 -6.83
CA ILE A 168 9.77 10.02 -6.57
C ILE A 168 8.59 10.42 -7.45
N ARG A 169 8.60 10.04 -8.74
CA ARG A 169 7.49 10.31 -9.67
C ARG A 169 6.19 9.70 -9.16
N GLN A 170 6.23 8.44 -8.70
CA GLN A 170 5.05 7.75 -8.15
C GLN A 170 4.55 8.40 -6.85
N SER A 171 5.46 8.75 -5.93
CA SER A 171 5.12 9.45 -4.69
C SER A 171 4.44 10.81 -4.95
N ARG A 172 4.89 11.55 -5.98
CA ARG A 172 4.23 12.82 -6.38
C ARG A 172 2.81 12.62 -6.88
N VAL A 173 2.56 11.58 -7.67
CA VAL A 173 1.20 11.24 -8.13
C VAL A 173 0.30 10.91 -6.93
N TYR A 174 0.81 10.09 -6.01
CA TYR A 174 0.08 9.74 -4.79
C TYR A 174 -0.23 10.96 -3.93
N HIS A 175 0.76 11.83 -3.71
CA HIS A 175 0.60 13.07 -2.97
C HIS A 175 -0.49 13.95 -3.59
N ALA A 176 -0.46 14.15 -4.92
CA ALA A 176 -1.48 14.94 -5.62
C ALA A 176 -2.91 14.36 -5.47
N GLN A 177 -3.04 13.03 -5.45
CA GLN A 177 -4.34 12.38 -5.21
C GLN A 177 -4.84 12.60 -3.78
N LEU A 178 -3.95 12.54 -2.78
CA LEU A 178 -4.29 12.85 -1.39
C LEU A 178 -4.72 14.31 -1.24
N THR A 179 -4.00 15.25 -1.85
CA THR A 179 -4.37 16.68 -1.88
C THR A 179 -5.75 16.87 -2.48
N TYR A 180 -6.02 16.27 -3.64
CA TYR A 180 -7.34 16.36 -4.29
C TYR A 180 -8.47 15.86 -3.39
N ARG A 181 -8.28 14.71 -2.72
CA ARG A 181 -9.28 14.16 -1.79
C ARG A 181 -9.52 15.08 -0.60
N LEU A 182 -8.47 15.70 -0.08
CA LEU A 182 -8.57 16.66 1.00
C LEU A 182 -9.35 17.91 0.56
N ASP A 183 -9.08 18.44 -0.64
CA ASP A 183 -9.78 19.60 -1.18
C ASP A 183 -11.28 19.33 -1.40
N ASP A 184 -11.63 18.14 -1.91
CA ASP A 184 -13.01 17.69 -2.06
C ASP A 184 -13.74 17.62 -0.70
N LEU A 185 -13.10 17.01 0.31
CA LEU A 185 -13.67 16.91 1.66
C LEU A 185 -13.85 18.26 2.36
N LEU A 186 -12.95 19.21 2.11
CA LEU A 186 -13.04 20.57 2.63
C LEU A 186 -14.07 21.42 1.88
N GLY A 187 -14.68 20.89 0.80
CA GLY A 187 -15.61 21.64 -0.04
C GLY A 187 -14.93 22.85 -0.71
N LEU A 188 -13.62 22.76 -0.93
CA LEU A 188 -12.81 23.80 -1.57
C LEU A 188 -12.90 23.75 -3.09
N GLU A 189 -13.75 22.87 -3.66
CA GLU A 189 -14.02 22.81 -5.10
C GLU A 189 -14.24 24.22 -5.65
N HIS A 190 -13.28 24.61 -6.48
CA HIS A 190 -13.15 25.96 -6.97
C HIS A 190 -14.41 26.38 -7.73
N ARG A 191 -15.01 27.47 -7.25
CA ARG A 191 -15.82 28.37 -8.07
C ARG A 191 -14.92 28.98 -9.14
N TYR A 192 -14.77 28.30 -10.28
CA TYR A 192 -14.31 28.89 -11.54
C TYR A 192 -15.33 28.58 -12.63
#